data_AF-A0A1V9X2H2-F1
#
_entry.id   AF-A0A1V9X2H2-F1
#
_cell.length_a   1.000
_cell.length_b   1.000
_cell.length_c   1.000
_cell.angle_alpha   90.00
_cell.angle_beta   90.00
_cell.angle_gamma   90.00
#
_symmetry.space_group_name_H-M   'P 1'
#
loop_
_entity.id
_entity.type
_entity.pdbx_description
1 polymer ?
#
loop_
_entity_poly.entity_id
_entity_poly.type
_entity_poly.pdbx_seq_one_letter_code
_entity_poly.pdbx_strand_id
1 'polypeptide(L)'
;MGSTDNSASPGRVALKWVQLLEKEFDKVYIELDSMLGDLEEEHQPLCYQGKELLSAMCAAFGQLVHKALAVCELNVKLQTLNELNYFAIWIQSIWIQSGRLLVLYLQQ
;
A
#
# COMPACT_ATOMS: atom_id res chain seq x y z
N MET A 1 3.62 -18.69 25.67
CA MET A 1 2.41 -18.21 24.97
C MET A 1 2.86 -17.22 23.91
N GLY A 2 3.21 -17.71 22.71
CA GLY A 2 3.54 -16.87 21.57
C GLY A 2 2.34 -16.87 20.65
N SER A 3 1.56 -15.80 20.65
CA SER A 3 0.43 -15.64 19.74
C SER A 3 0.96 -15.53 18.33
N THR A 4 0.60 -16.49 17.50
CA THR A 4 0.86 -16.54 16.07
C THR A 4 0.08 -15.44 15.36
N ASP A 5 0.66 -14.25 15.25
CA ASP A 5 0.20 -13.18 14.36
C ASP A 5 0.54 -13.55 12.90
N ASN A 6 -0.15 -14.52 12.32
CA ASN A 6 0.07 -14.91 10.92
C ASN A 6 -1.17 -14.82 10.04
N SER A 7 -2.03 -13.85 10.31
CA SER A 7 -2.93 -13.28 9.30
C SER A 7 -2.41 -11.89 8.91
N ALA A 8 -1.23 -11.84 8.29
CA ALA A 8 -0.71 -10.60 7.73
C ALA A 8 -1.64 -10.20 6.58
N SER A 9 -2.62 -9.33 6.85
CA SER A 9 -3.44 -8.77 5.78
C SER A 9 -2.50 -8.14 4.74
N PRO A 10 -2.78 -8.25 3.44
CA PRO A 10 -1.94 -7.68 2.39
C PRO A 10 -1.59 -6.21 2.63
N GLY A 11 -2.52 -5.45 3.21
CA GLY A 11 -2.30 -4.06 3.63
C GLY A 11 -1.25 -3.88 4.72
N ARG A 12 -1.10 -4.81 5.68
CA ARG A 12 -0.07 -4.74 6.72
C ARG A 12 1.33 -5.04 6.18
N VAL A 13 1.45 -5.89 5.16
CA VAL A 13 2.73 -6.19 4.50
C VAL A 13 3.19 -4.99 3.68
N ALA A 14 2.31 -4.42 2.86
CA ALA A 14 2.62 -3.25 2.05
C ALA A 14 3.01 -2.04 2.91
N LEU A 15 2.34 -1.81 4.04
CA LEU A 15 2.70 -0.75 4.99
C LEU A 15 4.12 -0.95 5.57
N LYS A 16 4.48 -2.18 5.93
CA LYS A 16 5.83 -2.50 6.43
C LYS A 16 6.92 -2.25 5.38
N TRP A 17 6.64 -2.53 4.11
CA TRP A 17 7.59 -2.26 3.03
C TRP A 17 7.80 -0.76 2.81
N VAL A 18 6.73 0.04 2.84
CA VAL A 18 6.82 1.49 2.75
C VAL A 18 7.64 2.07 3.91
N GLN A 19 7.39 1.62 5.15
CA GLN A 19 8.16 2.06 6.32
C GLN A 19 9.64 1.70 6.25
N LEU A 20 9.98 0.51 5.74
CA LEU A 20 11.37 0.12 5.53
C LEU A 20 12.06 1.02 4.51
N LEU A 21 11.35 1.31 3.40
CA LEU A 21 11.86 2.16 2.33
C LEU A 21 12.08 3.60 2.80
N GLU A 22 11.14 4.17 3.57
CA GLU A 22 11.29 5.49 4.21
C GLU A 22 12.56 5.54 5.07
N LYS A 23 12.76 4.52 5.91
CA LYS A 23 13.94 4.45 6.78
C LYS A 23 15.25 4.36 6.00
N GLU A 24 15.29 3.58 4.93
CA GLU A 24 16.47 3.47 4.07
C GLU A 24 16.74 4.78 3.32
N PHE A 25 15.69 5.44 2.82
CA PHE A 25 15.77 6.74 2.17
C PHE A 25 16.32 7.80 3.12
N ASP A 26 15.75 7.93 4.33
CA ASP A 26 16.19 8.91 5.33
C ASP A 26 17.67 8.74 5.69
N LYS A 27 18.12 7.49 5.83
CA LYS A 27 19.53 7.19 6.13
C LYS A 27 20.46 7.72 5.03
N VAL A 28 20.17 7.39 3.77
CA VAL A 28 21.00 7.81 2.63
C VAL A 28 20.90 9.32 2.41
N TYR A 29 19.73 9.91 2.66
CA TYR A 29 19.53 11.36 2.59
C TYR A 29 20.41 12.10 3.59
N ILE A 30 20.40 11.68 4.87
CA ILE A 30 21.21 12.31 5.93
C ILE A 30 22.71 12.20 5.60
N GLU A 31 23.14 11.03 5.12
CA GLU A 31 24.54 10.81 4.71
C GLU A 31 24.93 11.75 3.54
N LEU A 32 24.05 11.90 2.55
CA LEU A 32 24.29 12.78 1.40
C LEU A 32 24.28 14.26 1.78
N ASP A 33 23.36 14.69 2.65
CA ASP A 33 23.29 16.07 3.17
C ASP A 33 24.55 16.42 3.99
N SER A 34 25.04 15.47 4.80
CA SER A 34 26.30 15.64 5.55
C SER A 34 27.50 15.84 4.62
N MET A 35 27.64 14.99 3.59
CA MET A 35 28.73 15.13 2.60
C MET A 35 28.66 16.48 1.86
N LEU A 36 27.45 16.98 1.61
CA LEU A 36 27.22 18.28 0.99
C LEU A 36 27.59 19.45 1.91
N GLY A 37 27.35 19.31 3.22
CA GLY A 37 27.80 20.28 4.22
C GLY A 37 29.32 20.36 4.33
N ASP A 38 30.01 19.22 4.28
CA ASP A 38 31.47 19.15 4.35
C ASP A 38 32.16 19.83 3.14
N LEU A 39 31.49 19.90 1.99
CA LEU A 39 31.98 20.53 0.75
C LEU A 39 31.64 22.03 0.64
N GLU A 40 30.80 22.57 1.52
CA GLU A 40 30.21 23.91 1.39
C GLU A 40 31.24 25.05 1.49
N GLU A 41 32.32 24.86 2.25
CA GLU A 41 33.42 25.83 2.37
C GLU A 41 34.26 25.94 1.09
N GLU A 42 34.29 24.90 0.24
CA GLU A 42 35.18 24.82 -0.92
C GLU A 42 34.43 25.03 -2.25
N HIS A 43 33.16 24.62 -2.34
CA HIS A 43 32.37 24.61 -3.59
C HIS A 43 30.91 25.09 -3.40
N GLN A 44 30.73 26.25 -2.78
CA GLN A 44 29.43 26.80 -2.36
C GLN A 44 28.32 26.78 -3.45
N PRO A 45 28.55 27.18 -4.73
CA PRO A 45 27.49 27.16 -5.75
C PRO A 45 27.00 25.76 -6.11
N LEU A 46 27.92 24.78 -6.14
CA LEU A 46 27.59 23.38 -6.40
C LEU A 46 26.81 22.78 -5.23
N CYS A 47 27.17 23.17 -4.00
CA CYS A 47 26.47 22.72 -2.80
C CYS A 47 25.02 23.22 -2.74
N TYR A 48 24.76 24.47 -3.15
CA TYR A 48 23.40 24.98 -3.28
C TYR A 48 22.55 24.17 -4.26
N GLN A 49 23.08 23.86 -5.45
CA GLN A 49 22.38 23.02 -6.43
C GLN A 49 22.14 21.60 -5.89
N GLY A 50 23.10 21.03 -5.16
CA GLY A 50 22.94 19.73 -4.51
C GLY A 50 21.83 19.72 -3.46
N LYS A 51 21.74 20.77 -2.62
CA LYS A 51 20.66 20.94 -1.63
C LYS A 51 19.29 21.10 -2.30
N GLU A 52 19.19 21.81 -3.43
CA GLU A 52 17.96 21.89 -4.21
C GLU A 52 17.53 20.53 -4.76
N LEU A 53 18.48 19.76 -5.30
CA LEU A 53 18.21 18.39 -5.79
C LEU A 53 17.79 17.44 -4.67
N LEU A 54 18.43 17.52 -3.50
CA LEU A 54 18.03 16.77 -2.30
C LEU A 54 16.58 17.07 -1.92
N SER A 55 16.20 18.34 -1.87
CA SER A 55 14.82 18.76 -1.58
C SER A 55 13.83 18.23 -2.64
N ALA A 56 14.20 18.28 -3.92
CA ALA A 56 13.39 17.74 -5.02
C ALA A 56 13.23 16.21 -4.91
N MET A 57 14.29 15.49 -4.50
CA MET A 57 14.24 14.05 -4.25
C MET A 57 13.26 13.71 -3.12
N CYS A 58 13.30 14.42 -2.00
CA CYS A 58 12.35 14.26 -0.89
C CYS A 58 10.90 14.47 -1.35
N ALA A 59 10.65 15.53 -2.12
CA ALA A 59 9.32 15.81 -2.64
C ALA A 59 8.81 14.69 -3.58
N ALA A 60 9.66 14.20 -4.49
CA ALA A 60 9.32 13.09 -5.38
C ALA A 60 9.07 11.77 -4.62
N PHE A 61 9.89 11.47 -3.62
CA PHE A 61 9.75 10.28 -2.78
C PHE A 61 8.46 10.32 -1.96
N GLY A 62 8.14 11.45 -1.32
CA GLY A 62 6.88 11.62 -0.59
C GLY A 62 5.65 11.39 -1.48
N GLN A 63 5.66 11.91 -2.72
CA GLN A 63 4.59 11.65 -3.69
C GLN A 63 4.48 10.18 -4.08
N LEU A 64 5.62 9.49 -4.26
CA LEU A 64 5.66 8.06 -4.56
C LEU A 64 5.03 7.24 -3.42
N VAL A 65 5.40 7.53 -2.17
CA VAL A 65 4.84 6.89 -0.97
C VAL A 65 3.33 7.06 -0.92
N HIS A 66 2.83 8.30 -1.07
CA HIS A 66 1.37 8.55 -1.06
C HIS A 66 0.62 7.77 -2.15
N LYS A 67 1.18 7.69 -3.37
CA LYS A 67 0.58 6.95 -4.47
C LYS A 67 0.60 5.43 -4.22
N ALA A 68 1.70 4.91 -3.70
CA ALA A 68 1.82 3.49 -3.34
C ALA A 68 0.80 3.10 -2.26
N LEU A 69 0.65 3.92 -1.22
CA LEU A 69 -0.36 3.73 -0.18
C LEU A 69 -1.78 3.77 -0.74
N ALA A 70 -2.09 4.74 -1.62
CA ALA A 70 -3.40 4.84 -2.28
C ALA A 70 -3.71 3.59 -3.13
N VAL A 71 -2.74 3.07 -3.90
CA VAL A 71 -2.88 1.82 -4.66
C VAL A 71 -3.13 0.64 -3.73
N CYS A 72 -2.43 0.56 -2.60
CA CYS A 72 -2.65 -0.50 -1.62
C CYS A 72 -4.06 -0.45 -1.02
N GLU A 73 -4.55 0.74 -0.67
CA GLU A 73 -5.91 0.92 -0.16
C GLU A 73 -6.98 0.56 -1.21
N LEU A 74 -6.80 0.98 -2.47
CA LEU A 74 -7.68 0.62 -3.57
C LEU A 74 -7.71 -0.88 -3.83
N ASN A 75 -6.55 -1.54 -3.77
CA ASN A 75 -6.45 -2.99 -3.94
C ASN A 75 -7.22 -3.75 -2.85
N VAL A 76 -7.15 -3.30 -1.59
CA VAL A 76 -7.94 -3.89 -0.49
C VAL A 76 -9.44 -3.71 -0.73
N LYS A 77 -9.88 -2.50 -1.12
CA LYS A 77 -11.29 -2.23 -1.44
C LYS A 77 -11.81 -3.11 -2.58
N LEU A 78 -11.01 -3.30 -3.64
CA LEU A 78 -11.36 -4.19 -4.76
C LEU A 78 -11.50 -5.65 -4.33
N GLN A 79 -10.62 -6.14 -3.45
CA GLN A 79 -10.73 -7.50 -2.90
C GLN A 79 -12.05 -7.68 -2.14
N THR A 80 -12.41 -6.73 -1.26
CA THR A 80 -13.69 -6.78 -0.54
C THR A 80 -14.91 -6.73 -1.47
N LEU A 81 -14.88 -5.89 -2.51
CA LEU A 81 -15.97 -5.80 -3.48
C LEU A 81 -16.17 -7.11 -4.26
N ASN A 82 -15.08 -7.77 -4.65
CA ASN A 82 -15.14 -9.07 -5.31
C ASN A 82 -15.78 -10.13 -4.41
N GLU A 83 -15.38 -10.20 -3.14
CA GLU A 83 -15.96 -11.15 -2.18
C GLU A 83 -17.48 -10.94 -1.99
N LEU A 84 -17.93 -9.69 -1.87
CA LEU A 84 -19.35 -9.38 -1.78
C LEU A 84 -20.13 -9.77 -3.05
N ASN A 85 -19.52 -9.64 -4.22
CA ASN A 85 -20.15 -10.06 -5.48
C ASN A 85 -20.34 -11.57 -5.55
N TYR A 86 -19.33 -12.36 -5.18
CA TYR A 86 -19.46 -13.82 -5.06
C TYR A 86 -20.52 -14.22 -4.04
N PHE A 87 -20.58 -13.52 -2.90
CA PHE A 87 -21.61 -13.75 -1.90
C PHE A 87 -23.02 -13.46 -2.43
N ALA A 88 -23.21 -12.36 -3.16
CA ALA A 88 -24.50 -12.04 -3.79
C ALA A 88 -24.93 -13.11 -4.80
N ILE A 89 -24.02 -13.57 -5.66
CA ILE A 89 -24.27 -14.66 -6.63
C ILE A 89 -24.63 -15.96 -5.91
N TRP A 90 -23.95 -16.26 -4.82
CA TRP A 90 -24.23 -17.43 -3.99
C TRP A 90 -25.63 -17.36 -3.36
N ILE A 91 -26.02 -16.21 -2.80
CA ILE A 91 -27.37 -15.98 -2.25
C ILE A 91 -28.44 -16.13 -3.35
N GLN A 92 -28.22 -15.55 -4.53
CA GLN A 92 -29.15 -15.70 -5.66
C GLN A 92 -29.28 -17.17 -6.08
N SER A 93 -28.17 -17.91 -6.11
CA SER A 93 -28.16 -19.34 -6.45
C SER A 93 -28.96 -20.16 -5.43
N ILE A 94 -28.81 -19.88 -4.14
CA ILE A 94 -29.60 -20.52 -3.08
C ILE A 94 -31.09 -20.23 -3.24
N TRP A 95 -31.43 -18.97 -3.47
CA TRP A 95 -32.82 -18.57 -3.64
C TRP A 95 -33.46 -19.28 -4.84
N ILE A 96 -32.75 -19.37 -5.97
CA ILE A 96 -33.18 -20.10 -7.16
C ILE A 96 -33.36 -21.60 -6.87
N GLN A 97 -32.41 -22.24 -6.18
CA GLN A 97 -32.50 -23.66 -5.84
C GLN A 97 -33.65 -23.97 -4.89
N SER A 98 -33.84 -23.15 -3.85
CA SER A 98 -34.96 -23.25 -2.92
C SER A 98 -36.30 -23.04 -3.63
N GLY A 99 -36.38 -22.08 -4.56
CA GLY A 99 -37.57 -21.87 -5.38
C GLY A 99 -37.89 -23.06 -6.28
N ARG A 100 -36.88 -23.68 -6.91
CA ARG A 100 -37.05 -24.91 -7.70
C ARG A 100 -37.53 -26.08 -6.84
N LEU A 101 -36.99 -26.25 -5.64
CA LEU A 101 -37.42 -27.30 -4.70
C LEU A 101 -38.88 -27.11 -4.25
N LEU A 102 -39.31 -25.87 -4.00
CA LEU A 102 -40.68 -25.55 -3.62
C LEU A 102 -41.68 -25.90 -4.75
N VAL A 103 -41.34 -25.60 -6.01
CA VAL A 103 -42.17 -25.95 -7.17
C VAL A 103 -42.29 -27.46 -7.33
N LEU A 104 -41.20 -28.21 -7.16
CA LEU A 104 -41.24 -29.68 -7.20
C LEU A 104 -42.11 -30.26 -6.08
N TYR A 105 -42.09 -29.66 -4.89
CA TYR A 105 -42.89 -30.09 -3.75
C TYR A 105 -44.39 -29.84 -3.94
N LEU A 106 -44.76 -28.76 -4.63
CA LEU A 106 -46.17 -28.42 -4.92
C LEU A 106 -46.78 -29.23 -6.08
N GLN A 107 -45.97 -29.96 -6.86
CA GLN A 107 -46.42 -30.81 -7.95
C GLN A 107 -46.63 -32.29 -7.55
N GLN A 108 -46.44 -32.62 -6.27
CA GLN A 108 -46.67 -33.94 -5.67
C GLN A 108 -48.01 -33.98 -4.93
#